data_AF-A0A453L7Y7-F1
#
_entry.id   AF-A0A453L7Y7-F1
#
_cell.length_a   1.000
_cell.length_b   1.000
_cell.length_c   1.000
_cell.angle_alpha   90.00
_cell.angle_beta   90.00
_cell.angle_gamma   90.00
#
_symmetry.space_group_name_H-M   'P 1'
#
loop_
_entity.id
_entity.type
_entity.pdbx_description
1 polymer ?
#
loop_
_entity_poly.entity_id
_entity_poly.type
_entity_poly.pdbx_seq_one_letter_code
_entity_poly.pdbx_strand_id
1 'polypeptide(L)'
;EAPTMAAAAKIAPSMLSSDFANLASEAERMVRLGADWLHMDVMDGHFVPNLTIGAPVIESLRKHTKAYLDCHLMVTNPSDYVEAFGKAGASGFTFHIEVARDNWKELIQNIKAKGMRPGVSLKPGTPVEDVFPLVEAETPVELVLVMTVEPGFGGQKFMPEMMDKVSTHFVFRGAYAEEEVPVPRH
;
A
#
# COMPACT_ATOMS: atom_id res chain seq x y z
N GLU A 1 2.65 33.28 -10.84
CA GLU A 1 2.83 32.00 -10.14
C GLU A 1 1.65 31.10 -10.49
N ALA A 2 1.89 29.86 -10.92
CA ALA A 2 0.80 28.90 -11.10
C ALA A 2 0.29 28.52 -9.69
N PRO A 3 -1.03 28.40 -9.48
CA PRO A 3 -1.54 27.98 -8.19
C PRO A 3 -0.99 26.58 -7.89
N THR A 4 -0.33 26.44 -6.74
CA THR A 4 0.01 25.15 -6.16
C THR A 4 -1.32 24.43 -5.93
N MET A 5 -1.67 23.51 -6.83
CA MET A 5 -2.80 22.61 -6.62
C MET A 5 -2.49 21.83 -5.34
N ALA A 6 -3.24 22.10 -4.28
CA ALA A 6 -3.17 21.32 -3.05
C ALA A 6 -3.45 19.86 -3.42
N ALA A 7 -2.58 18.93 -2.98
CA ALA A 7 -2.82 17.52 -3.19
C ALA A 7 -4.19 17.14 -2.59
N ALA A 8 -5.07 16.56 -3.40
CA ALA A 8 -6.36 16.08 -2.92
C ALA A 8 -6.12 14.91 -1.95
N ALA A 9 -6.67 15.01 -0.74
CA ALA A 9 -6.59 13.92 0.23
C ALA A 9 -7.36 12.69 -0.29
N LYS A 10 -6.72 11.52 -0.20
CA LYS A 10 -7.35 10.24 -0.51
C LYS A 10 -7.72 9.52 0.78
N ILE A 11 -8.88 8.87 0.79
CA ILE A 11 -9.35 8.04 1.89
C ILE A 11 -9.30 6.58 1.45
N ALA A 12 -8.51 5.79 2.17
CA ALA A 12 -8.34 4.36 1.94
C ALA A 12 -8.75 3.57 3.19
N PRO A 13 -10.03 3.21 3.37
CA PRO A 13 -10.45 2.42 4.53
C PRO A 13 -9.75 1.06 4.54
N SER A 14 -9.25 0.65 5.71
CA SER A 14 -8.67 -0.68 5.88
C SER A 14 -9.76 -1.74 5.94
N MET A 15 -9.67 -2.71 5.03
CA MET A 15 -10.56 -3.87 4.99
C MET A 15 -10.31 -4.82 6.18
N LEU A 16 -9.20 -4.69 6.91
CA LEU A 16 -8.89 -5.49 8.11
C LEU A 16 -9.98 -5.41 9.18
N SER A 17 -10.70 -4.28 9.25
CA SER A 17 -11.78 -4.05 10.22
C SER A 17 -13.16 -4.44 9.72
N SER A 18 -13.26 -5.05 8.52
CA SER A 18 -14.52 -5.46 7.92
C SER A 18 -15.01 -6.80 8.44
N ASP A 19 -16.29 -7.09 8.23
CA ASP A 19 -16.79 -8.46 8.33
C ASP A 19 -16.25 -9.30 7.17
N PHE A 20 -15.34 -10.22 7.46
CA PHE A 20 -14.70 -11.07 6.46
C PHE A 20 -15.69 -12.01 5.74
N ALA A 21 -16.82 -12.35 6.37
CA ALA A 21 -17.85 -13.13 5.71
C ALA A 21 -18.59 -12.35 4.61
N ASN A 22 -18.51 -11.02 4.63
CA ASN A 22 -19.26 -10.11 3.77
C ASN A 22 -18.38 -9.07 3.04
N LEU A 23 -17.09 -9.39 2.79
CA LEU A 23 -16.10 -8.46 2.21
C LEU A 23 -16.56 -7.74 0.95
N ALA A 24 -17.25 -8.42 0.03
CA ALA A 24 -17.72 -7.80 -1.21
C ALA A 24 -18.73 -6.67 -0.93
N SER A 25 -19.65 -6.89 0.02
CA SER A 25 -20.65 -5.88 0.40
C SER A 25 -20.00 -4.73 1.18
N GLU A 26 -19.02 -5.03 2.04
CA GLU A 26 -18.26 -4.01 2.77
C GLU A 26 -17.46 -3.11 1.82
N ALA A 27 -16.78 -3.71 0.83
CA ALA A 27 -16.06 -2.97 -0.20
C ALA A 27 -16.98 -2.06 -1.03
N GLU A 28 -18.11 -2.59 -1.50
CA GLU A 28 -19.10 -1.80 -2.24
C GLU A 28 -19.63 -0.63 -1.38
N ARG A 29 -19.94 -0.90 -0.12
CA ARG A 29 -20.41 0.11 0.84
C ARG A 29 -19.38 1.22 1.01
N MET A 30 -18.11 0.89 1.20
CA MET A 30 -17.03 1.88 1.39
C MET A 30 -16.84 2.74 0.13
N VAL A 31 -16.79 2.11 -1.06
CA VAL A 31 -16.65 2.83 -2.33
C VAL A 31 -17.83 3.77 -2.58
N ARG A 32 -19.07 3.29 -2.34
CA ARG A 32 -20.28 4.12 -2.48
C ARG A 32 -20.30 5.31 -1.52
N LEU A 33 -19.65 5.19 -0.35
CA LEU A 33 -19.50 6.27 0.62
C LEU A 33 -18.30 7.20 0.34
N GLY A 34 -17.62 7.02 -0.79
CA GLY A 34 -16.57 7.92 -1.26
C GLY A 34 -15.14 7.48 -0.93
N ALA A 35 -14.92 6.21 -0.60
CA ALA A 35 -13.56 5.68 -0.51
C ALA A 35 -12.86 5.75 -1.88
N ASP A 36 -11.68 6.35 -1.93
CA ASP A 36 -10.85 6.39 -3.13
C ASP A 36 -10.26 5.00 -3.41
N TRP A 37 -9.68 4.40 -2.37
CA TRP A 37 -9.00 3.11 -2.39
C TRP A 37 -9.57 2.17 -1.32
N LEU A 38 -9.30 0.87 -1.45
CA LEU A 38 -9.52 -0.10 -0.39
C LEU A 38 -8.16 -0.63 0.05
N HIS A 39 -7.84 -0.41 1.33
CA HIS A 39 -6.55 -0.80 1.89
C HIS A 39 -6.60 -2.25 2.40
N MET A 40 -5.65 -3.06 1.95
CA MET A 40 -5.58 -4.50 2.18
C MET A 40 -4.34 -4.82 3.00
N ASP A 41 -4.51 -5.03 4.30
CA ASP A 41 -3.43 -5.41 5.22
C ASP A 41 -3.11 -6.90 5.15
N VAL A 42 -1.93 -7.23 4.63
CA VAL A 42 -1.46 -8.60 4.41
C VAL A 42 -0.32 -8.90 5.37
N MET A 43 -0.48 -9.92 6.21
CA MET A 43 0.46 -10.28 7.27
C MET A 43 0.76 -11.78 7.20
N ASP A 44 2.02 -12.18 7.42
CA ASP A 44 2.47 -13.58 7.31
C ASP A 44 2.71 -14.27 8.66
N GLY A 45 2.43 -13.61 9.78
CA GLY A 45 2.70 -14.12 11.13
C GLY A 45 4.18 -14.13 11.54
N HIS A 46 5.10 -13.69 10.69
CA HIS A 46 6.54 -13.68 10.94
C HIS A 46 7.08 -12.26 11.07
N PHE A 47 6.81 -11.39 10.10
CA PHE A 47 7.24 -9.98 10.17
C PHE A 47 6.48 -9.19 11.25
N VAL A 48 5.22 -9.57 11.46
CA VAL A 48 4.34 -9.12 12.55
C VAL A 48 3.68 -10.34 13.18
N PRO A 49 3.34 -10.31 14.49
CA PRO A 49 2.78 -11.46 15.20
C PRO A 49 1.27 -11.62 14.93
N ASN A 50 0.86 -11.55 13.66
CA ASN A 50 -0.52 -11.72 13.22
C ASN A 50 -0.57 -12.25 11.77
N LEU A 51 -1.62 -12.97 11.42
CA LEU A 51 -1.85 -13.57 10.11
C LEU A 51 -3.23 -13.14 9.60
N THR A 52 -3.30 -12.53 8.43
CA THR A 52 -4.54 -11.94 7.91
C THR A 52 -5.03 -12.65 6.65
N ILE A 53 -4.80 -12.05 5.50
CA ILE A 53 -5.31 -12.48 4.19
C ILE A 53 -4.14 -12.62 3.21
N GLY A 54 -4.37 -13.31 2.10
CA GLY A 54 -3.40 -13.44 1.01
C GLY A 54 -4.03 -13.20 -0.36
N ALA A 55 -3.26 -13.48 -1.41
CA ALA A 55 -3.68 -13.31 -2.81
C ALA A 55 -5.07 -13.91 -3.14
N PRO A 56 -5.50 -15.08 -2.62
CA PRO A 56 -6.84 -15.62 -2.90
C PRO A 56 -8.00 -14.70 -2.48
N VAL A 57 -7.84 -13.92 -1.41
CA VAL A 57 -8.84 -12.96 -0.95
C VAL A 57 -8.86 -11.74 -1.89
N ILE A 58 -7.69 -11.27 -2.34
CA ILE A 58 -7.57 -10.19 -3.31
C ILE A 58 -8.24 -10.58 -4.63
N GLU A 59 -7.96 -11.78 -5.13
CA GLU A 59 -8.54 -12.32 -6.38
C GLU A 59 -10.06 -12.45 -6.28
N SER A 60 -10.55 -12.92 -5.13
CA SER A 60 -11.99 -13.04 -4.87
C SER A 60 -12.64 -11.66 -4.85
N LEU A 61 -12.07 -10.70 -4.12
CA LEU A 61 -12.62 -9.35 -3.99
C LEU A 61 -12.57 -8.58 -5.31
N ARG A 62 -11.52 -8.74 -6.11
CA ARG A 62 -11.35 -8.08 -7.41
C ARG A 62 -12.52 -8.35 -8.38
N LYS A 63 -13.17 -9.52 -8.28
CA LYS A 63 -14.37 -9.85 -9.07
C LYS A 63 -15.58 -8.96 -8.75
N HIS A 64 -15.56 -8.31 -7.58
CA HIS A 64 -16.67 -7.51 -7.05
C HIS A 64 -16.38 -6.00 -6.99
N THR A 65 -15.14 -5.56 -7.24
CA THR A 65 -14.79 -4.13 -7.17
C THR A 65 -13.77 -3.71 -8.21
N LYS A 66 -13.99 -2.50 -8.77
CA LYS A 66 -13.02 -1.80 -9.62
C LYS A 66 -12.16 -0.81 -8.84
N ALA A 67 -12.40 -0.65 -7.53
CA ALA A 67 -11.61 0.24 -6.70
C ALA A 67 -10.13 -0.17 -6.72
N TYR A 68 -9.26 0.81 -6.48
CA TYR A 68 -7.83 0.54 -6.30
C TYR A 68 -7.64 -0.30 -5.04
N LEU A 69 -7.03 -1.49 -5.18
CA LEU A 69 -6.70 -2.38 -4.06
C LEU A 69 -5.26 -2.10 -3.64
N ASP A 70 -5.11 -1.30 -2.59
CA ASP A 70 -3.83 -0.91 -2.00
C ASP A 70 -3.35 -2.02 -1.06
N CYS A 71 -2.48 -2.91 -1.54
CA CYS A 71 -2.01 -4.04 -0.74
C CYS A 71 -0.76 -3.64 0.04
N HIS A 72 -0.86 -3.67 1.37
CA HIS A 72 0.21 -3.39 2.30
C HIS A 72 0.74 -4.69 2.89
N LEU A 73 1.99 -5.02 2.54
CA LEU A 73 2.65 -6.29 2.80
C LEU A 73 3.53 -6.19 4.04
N MET A 74 2.98 -6.61 5.17
CA MET A 74 3.68 -6.85 6.44
C MET A 74 4.18 -8.29 6.48
N VAL A 75 5.12 -8.61 5.58
CA VAL A 75 5.66 -9.97 5.39
C VAL A 75 7.20 -9.97 5.40
N THR A 76 7.81 -11.10 5.74
CA THR A 76 9.28 -11.23 5.83
C THR A 76 9.95 -11.21 4.46
N ASN A 77 9.35 -11.83 3.44
CA ASN A 77 9.92 -11.93 2.09
C ASN A 77 8.93 -11.40 1.04
N PRO A 78 8.83 -10.08 0.82
CA PRO A 78 7.83 -9.50 -0.08
C PRO A 78 7.97 -9.97 -1.53
N SER A 79 9.18 -10.27 -2.01
CA SER A 79 9.43 -10.76 -3.37
C SER A 79 8.64 -12.03 -3.71
N ASP A 80 8.41 -12.90 -2.74
CA ASP A 80 7.69 -14.17 -2.93
C ASP A 80 6.20 -13.96 -3.28
N TYR A 81 5.66 -12.78 -2.97
CA TYR A 81 4.24 -12.47 -3.12
C TYR A 81 3.91 -11.70 -4.40
N VAL A 82 4.90 -11.08 -5.06
CA VAL A 82 4.69 -10.17 -6.20
C VAL A 82 3.91 -10.83 -7.34
N GLU A 83 4.32 -12.04 -7.73
CA GLU A 83 3.66 -12.79 -8.82
C GLU A 83 2.20 -13.09 -8.48
N ALA A 84 1.94 -13.59 -7.27
CA ALA A 84 0.61 -14.00 -6.84
C ALA A 84 -0.34 -12.80 -6.71
N PHE A 85 0.15 -11.69 -6.15
CA PHE A 85 -0.65 -10.47 -5.98
C PHE A 85 -0.93 -9.77 -7.30
N GLY A 86 0.03 -9.74 -8.23
CA GLY A 86 -0.18 -9.24 -9.59
C GLY A 86 -1.27 -10.03 -10.31
N LYS A 87 -1.21 -11.38 -10.25
CA LYS A 87 -2.24 -12.26 -10.83
C LYS A 87 -3.61 -12.09 -10.17
N ALA A 88 -3.65 -11.88 -8.85
CA ALA A 88 -4.87 -11.63 -8.11
C ALA A 88 -5.52 -10.28 -8.43
N GLY A 89 -4.82 -9.40 -9.16
CA GLY A 89 -5.30 -8.08 -9.54
C GLY A 89 -5.16 -7.04 -8.42
N ALA A 90 -4.13 -7.14 -7.58
CA ALA A 90 -3.75 -6.03 -6.73
C ALA A 90 -3.42 -4.78 -7.56
N SER A 91 -3.70 -3.59 -7.04
CA SER A 91 -3.39 -2.32 -7.73
C SER A 91 -2.10 -1.71 -7.22
N GLY A 92 -1.91 -1.74 -5.90
CA GLY A 92 -0.68 -1.32 -5.23
C GLY A 92 -0.01 -2.48 -4.51
N PHE A 93 1.31 -2.41 -4.37
CA PHE A 93 2.10 -3.34 -3.58
C PHE A 93 3.09 -2.53 -2.74
N THR A 94 2.74 -2.34 -1.47
CA THR A 94 3.51 -1.55 -0.51
C THR A 94 4.26 -2.49 0.43
N PHE A 95 5.59 -2.56 0.31
CA PHE A 95 6.44 -3.42 1.14
C PHE A 95 7.14 -2.63 2.25
N HIS A 96 7.59 -3.31 3.29
CA HIS A 96 8.36 -2.70 4.37
C HIS A 96 9.85 -2.55 4.02
N ILE A 97 10.42 -1.36 4.21
CA ILE A 97 11.86 -1.12 3.96
C ILE A 97 12.75 -2.01 4.82
N GLU A 98 12.29 -2.39 6.02
CA GLU A 98 13.03 -3.20 7.00
C GLU A 98 13.42 -4.59 6.47
N VAL A 99 12.69 -5.11 5.50
CA VAL A 99 12.92 -6.44 4.89
C VAL A 99 13.39 -6.38 3.44
N ALA A 100 13.59 -5.18 2.90
CA ALA A 100 13.89 -4.98 1.48
C ALA A 100 15.17 -4.16 1.21
N ARG A 101 15.95 -3.81 2.25
CA ARG A 101 17.14 -2.93 2.12
C ARG A 101 18.13 -3.39 1.05
N ASP A 102 18.32 -4.70 0.91
CA ASP A 102 19.34 -5.27 0.03
C ASP A 102 18.84 -5.57 -1.39
N ASN A 103 17.52 -5.59 -1.62
CA ASN A 103 16.92 -6.03 -2.88
C ASN A 103 15.78 -5.13 -3.41
N TRP A 104 15.55 -3.96 -2.80
CA TRP A 104 14.43 -3.09 -3.16
C TRP A 104 14.38 -2.71 -4.65
N LYS A 105 15.53 -2.57 -5.33
CA LYS A 105 15.58 -2.22 -6.77
C LYS A 105 14.90 -3.28 -7.63
N GLU A 106 15.27 -4.54 -7.41
CA GLU A 106 14.70 -5.68 -8.12
C GLU A 106 13.22 -5.85 -7.76
N LEU A 107 12.89 -5.70 -6.47
CA LEU A 107 11.52 -5.78 -5.99
C LEU A 107 10.60 -4.75 -6.67
N ILE A 108 11.02 -3.48 -6.74
CA ILE A 108 10.25 -2.42 -7.43
C ILE A 108 10.06 -2.76 -8.91
N GLN A 109 11.11 -3.21 -9.60
CA GLN A 109 11.02 -3.60 -11.01
C GLN A 109 10.02 -4.74 -11.21
N ASN A 110 10.08 -5.77 -10.36
CA ASN A 110 9.16 -6.91 -10.40
C ASN A 110 7.72 -6.48 -10.15
N ILE A 111 7.49 -5.58 -9.19
CA ILE A 111 6.15 -5.04 -8.89
C ILE A 111 5.59 -4.31 -10.13
N LYS A 112 6.37 -3.40 -10.74
CA LYS A 112 5.94 -2.66 -11.94
C LYS A 112 5.72 -3.58 -13.13
N ALA A 113 6.57 -4.59 -13.33
CA ALA A 113 6.43 -5.59 -14.39
C ALA A 113 5.13 -6.42 -14.27
N LYS A 114 4.51 -6.46 -13.08
CA LYS A 114 3.20 -7.07 -12.84
C LYS A 114 2.03 -6.09 -12.90
N GLY A 115 2.26 -4.85 -13.35
CA GLY A 115 1.21 -3.84 -13.51
C GLY A 115 0.73 -3.22 -12.20
N MET A 116 1.44 -3.44 -11.09
CA MET A 116 1.14 -2.86 -9.79
C MET A 116 1.98 -1.60 -9.55
N ARG A 117 1.46 -0.66 -8.76
CA ARG A 117 2.24 0.50 -8.30
C ARG A 117 3.05 0.14 -7.05
N PRO A 118 4.38 0.33 -7.05
CA PRO A 118 5.23 0.03 -5.90
C PRO A 118 5.11 1.11 -4.83
N GLY A 119 4.89 0.69 -3.59
CA GLY A 119 4.98 1.53 -2.41
C GLY A 119 6.03 1.02 -1.43
N VAL A 120 6.48 1.88 -0.54
CA VAL A 120 7.30 1.49 0.62
C VAL A 120 6.67 1.97 1.91
N SER A 121 6.69 1.13 2.94
CA SER A 121 6.32 1.48 4.31
C SER A 121 7.52 1.42 5.24
N LEU A 122 7.44 2.18 6.33
CA LEU A 122 8.41 2.21 7.41
C LEU A 122 7.70 2.23 8.76
N LYS A 123 8.20 1.43 9.71
CA LYS A 123 7.75 1.38 11.10
C LYS A 123 8.05 2.70 11.84
N PRO A 124 7.39 2.93 12.99
CA PRO A 124 7.68 4.09 13.83
C PRO A 124 9.16 4.20 14.23
N GLY A 125 9.82 3.09 14.53
CA GLY A 125 11.25 3.06 14.89
C GLY A 125 12.23 3.24 13.73
N THR A 126 11.77 3.22 12.48
CA THR A 126 12.65 3.22 11.30
C THR A 126 12.94 4.65 10.82
N PRO A 127 14.21 5.04 10.64
CA PRO A 127 14.56 6.34 10.07
C PRO A 127 13.90 6.59 8.71
N VAL A 128 13.44 7.82 8.48
CA VAL A 128 12.76 8.17 7.22
C VAL A 128 13.74 8.30 6.05
N GLU A 129 14.99 8.56 6.36
CA GLU A 129 16.10 8.64 5.40
C GLU A 129 16.32 7.31 4.68
N ASP A 130 15.93 6.18 5.30
CA ASP A 130 16.04 4.85 4.70
C ASP A 130 15.19 4.70 3.43
N VAL A 131 14.15 5.53 3.25
CA VAL A 131 13.30 5.49 2.06
C VAL A 131 13.72 6.47 0.97
N PHE A 132 14.63 7.43 1.22
CA PHE A 132 15.05 8.40 0.20
C PHE A 132 15.65 7.74 -1.05
N PRO A 133 16.51 6.70 -0.95
CA PRO A 133 17.04 6.04 -2.13
C PRO A 133 15.97 5.46 -3.03
N LEU A 134 14.81 5.05 -2.48
CA LEU A 134 13.69 4.47 -3.21
C LEU A 134 12.84 5.54 -3.91
N VAL A 135 12.80 6.75 -3.36
CA VAL A 135 12.04 7.88 -3.91
C VAL A 135 12.84 8.63 -4.97
N GLU A 136 14.16 8.70 -4.81
CA GLU A 136 15.09 9.39 -5.72
C GLU A 136 15.61 8.50 -6.85
N ALA A 137 15.28 7.20 -6.83
CA ALA A 137 15.67 6.27 -7.88
C ALA A 137 15.10 6.64 -9.25
N GLU A 138 15.78 6.21 -10.31
CA GLU A 138 15.27 6.32 -11.69
C GLU A 138 13.92 5.61 -11.87
N THR A 139 13.73 4.48 -11.18
CA THR A 139 12.44 3.79 -11.07
C THR A 139 11.97 3.88 -9.61
N PRO A 140 11.28 4.97 -9.22
CA PRO A 140 10.96 5.21 -7.83
C PRO A 140 9.72 4.44 -7.39
N VAL A 141 9.57 4.32 -6.06
CA VAL A 141 8.26 4.05 -5.44
C VAL A 141 7.31 5.23 -5.68
N GLU A 142 6.02 4.92 -5.72
CA GLU A 142 4.95 5.90 -6.00
C GLU A 142 4.12 6.23 -4.75
N LEU A 143 4.36 5.50 -3.64
CA LEU A 143 3.74 5.71 -2.34
C LEU A 143 4.78 5.49 -1.23
N VAL A 144 4.80 6.39 -0.25
CA VAL A 144 5.49 6.18 1.03
C VAL A 144 4.45 6.15 2.14
N LEU A 145 4.38 5.04 2.87
CA LEU A 145 3.45 4.81 3.97
C LEU A 145 4.19 4.87 5.31
N VAL A 146 4.07 6.01 6.00
CA VAL A 146 4.56 6.17 7.37
C VAL A 146 3.59 5.48 8.33
N MET A 147 4.04 4.43 9.01
CA MET A 147 3.24 3.79 10.05
C MET A 147 3.14 4.71 11.27
N THR A 148 1.90 4.94 11.73
CA THR A 148 1.58 5.80 12.89
C THR A 148 1.22 4.98 14.13
N VAL A 149 1.43 3.67 14.05
CA VAL A 149 1.29 2.64 15.08
C VAL A 149 2.28 1.51 14.75
N GLU A 150 2.56 0.62 15.69
CA GLU A 150 3.31 -0.59 15.35
C GLU A 150 2.46 -1.52 14.46
N PRO A 151 2.97 -1.99 13.31
CA PRO A 151 2.20 -2.84 12.41
C PRO A 151 1.83 -4.18 13.05
N GLY A 152 0.67 -4.71 12.65
CA GLY A 152 0.19 -6.03 13.07
C GLY A 152 -1.25 -6.06 13.58
N PHE A 153 -1.76 -4.96 14.13
CA PHE A 153 -3.12 -4.91 14.70
C PHE A 153 -3.83 -3.59 14.41
N GLY A 154 -5.13 -3.66 14.13
CA GLY A 154 -6.02 -2.49 14.04
C GLY A 154 -6.41 -1.94 15.41
N GLY A 155 -7.00 -0.73 15.44
CA GLY A 155 -7.58 -0.13 16.65
C GLY A 155 -6.57 0.46 17.65
N GLN A 156 -5.30 0.51 17.28
CA GLN A 156 -4.24 1.13 18.09
C GLN A 156 -4.35 2.66 18.10
N LYS A 157 -3.75 3.29 19.13
CA LYS A 157 -3.73 4.75 19.25
C LYS A 157 -2.70 5.35 18.30
N PHE A 158 -3.14 6.32 17.51
CA PHE A 158 -2.28 7.14 16.65
C PHE A 158 -1.13 7.77 17.43
N MET A 159 0.08 7.72 16.87
CA MET A 159 1.32 8.33 17.37
C MET A 159 1.59 9.66 16.66
N PRO A 160 1.24 10.82 17.24
CA PRO A 160 1.32 12.12 16.55
C PRO A 160 2.74 12.50 16.11
N GLU A 161 3.76 12.08 16.84
CA GLU A 161 5.17 12.29 16.52
C GLU A 161 5.60 11.70 15.17
N MET A 162 4.83 10.75 14.62
CA MET A 162 5.12 10.20 13.28
C MET A 162 4.82 11.20 12.16
N MET A 163 4.03 12.25 12.43
CA MET A 163 3.79 13.31 11.46
C MET A 163 5.05 14.12 11.14
N ASP A 164 6.04 14.15 12.04
CA ASP A 164 7.31 14.84 11.79
C ASP A 164 8.07 14.21 10.61
N LYS A 165 7.92 12.89 10.40
CA LYS A 165 8.48 12.18 9.24
C LYS A 165 7.82 12.61 7.94
N VAL A 166 6.52 12.91 7.98
CA VAL A 166 5.72 13.36 6.82
C VAL A 166 6.04 14.82 6.49
N SER A 167 5.95 15.72 7.47
CA SER A 167 6.05 17.17 7.26
C SER A 167 7.45 17.62 6.87
N THR A 168 8.48 16.97 7.40
CA THR A 168 9.86 17.45 7.25
C THR A 168 10.50 16.99 5.95
N HIS A 169 10.10 15.84 5.41
CA HIS A 169 10.84 15.15 4.35
C HIS A 169 10.06 14.97 3.05
N PHE A 170 8.72 15.01 3.08
CA PHE A 170 7.89 14.86 1.89
C PHE A 170 7.13 16.16 1.60
N VAL A 171 7.79 17.08 0.90
CA VAL A 171 7.08 18.21 0.28
C VAL A 171 6.29 17.67 -0.91
N PHE A 172 4.96 17.64 -0.81
CA PHE A 172 4.05 17.18 -1.87
C PHE A 172 4.35 17.88 -3.21
N ARG A 173 5.09 17.21 -4.09
CA ARG A 173 5.22 17.60 -5.51
C ARG A 173 4.08 16.95 -6.27
N GLY A 174 2.93 17.63 -6.30
CA GLY A 174 1.74 17.17 -7.00
C GLY A 174 1.94 17.12 -8.51
N ALA A 175 2.20 15.92 -9.04
CA ALA A 175 1.96 15.58 -10.43
C ALA A 175 1.91 14.05 -10.58
N TYR A 176 0.75 13.44 -10.35
CA TYR A 176 0.46 12.12 -10.89
C TYR A 176 -0.87 12.22 -11.65
N ALA A 177 -0.79 12.06 -12.97
CA ALA A 177 -1.96 11.88 -13.80
C ALA A 177 -2.64 10.56 -13.43
N GLU A 178 -3.97 10.58 -13.39
CA GLU A 178 -4.78 9.38 -13.23
C GLU A 178 -4.64 8.51 -14.48
N GLU A 179 -3.63 7.63 -14.51
CA GLU A 179 -3.62 6.53 -15.47
C GLU A 179 -4.43 5.37 -14.90
N GLU A 180 -5.52 5.04 -15.59
CA GLU A 180 -6.35 3.85 -15.35
C GLU A 180 -5.44 2.61 -15.34
N VAL A 181 -5.41 1.88 -14.22
CA VAL A 181 -4.72 0.59 -14.16
C VAL A 181 -5.42 -0.35 -15.16
N PRO A 182 -4.74 -0.84 -16.20
CA PRO A 182 -5.37 -1.74 -17.16
C PRO A 182 -5.75 -3.03 -16.45
N VAL A 183 -7.06 -3.29 -16.33
CA VAL A 183 -7.57 -4.56 -15.81
C VAL A 183 -7.30 -5.62 -16.88
N PRO A 184 -6.55 -6.70 -16.57
CA PRO A 184 -6.36 -7.80 -17.51
C PRO A 184 -7.73 -8.38 -17.87
N ARG A 185 -8.08 -8.36 -19.16
CA ARG A 185 -9.22 -9.13 -19.65
C ARG A 185 -8.78 -10.59 -19.75
N HIS A 186 -9.63 -11.48 -19.24
CA HIS A 186 -9.46 -12.93 -19.21
C HIS A 186 -9.05 -13.53 -20.56
#